data_AF-A0A317ZAQ9-F1
#
_entry.id   AF-A0A317ZAQ9-F1
#
_cell.length_a   1.000
_cell.length_b   1.000
_cell.length_c   1.000
_cell.angle_alpha   90.00
_cell.angle_beta   90.00
_cell.angle_gamma   90.00
#
_symmetry.space_group_name_H-M   'P 1'
#
loop_
_entity.id
_entity.type
_entity.pdbx_description
1 polymer ?
#
loop_
_entity_poly.entity_id
_entity_poly.type
_entity_poly.pdbx_seq_one_letter_code
_entity_poly.pdbx_strand_id
1 'polypeptide(L)'
;EDGHHPAKVILSRSGKINWDAQLFQDHVTPIYIYTENQALTSSFDHVEIIQQTDIQIEDVLKDLYQKGYGHVLVEAGPNVTSQFLASRLVTHFILYLAPKIIGGQGVNQFYQTPLVTPLNQLPQFEIVQTDIIDTDLKLRMQRK
;
A
#
# COMPACT_ATOMS: atom_id res chain seq x y z
N GLU A 1 -25.00 -2.00 -12.15
CA GLU A 1 -23.87 -1.20 -11.65
C GLU A 1 -22.65 -1.64 -12.45
N ASP A 2 -22.19 -0.81 -13.39
CA ASP A 2 -20.96 -1.10 -14.11
C ASP A 2 -19.82 -0.95 -13.10
N GLY A 3 -19.39 -2.08 -12.54
CA GLY A 3 -18.36 -2.14 -11.51
C GLY A 3 -17.03 -1.71 -12.11
N HIS A 4 -16.66 -0.44 -11.94
CA HIS A 4 -15.31 0.02 -12.25
C HIS A 4 -14.32 -0.75 -11.37
N HIS A 5 -13.53 -1.62 -12.01
CA HIS A 5 -12.43 -2.30 -11.34
C HIS A 5 -11.31 -1.27 -11.08
N PRO A 6 -10.91 -1.05 -9.82
CA PRO A 6 -9.86 -0.09 -9.50
C PRO A 6 -8.53 -0.57 -10.07
N ALA A 7 -7.76 0.35 -10.64
CA ALA A 7 -6.40 0.06 -11.09
C ALA A 7 -5.55 -0.54 -9.97
N LYS A 8 -4.67 -1.47 -10.32
CA LYS A 8 -3.81 -2.16 -9.35
C LYS A 8 -2.39 -1.60 -9.45
N VAL A 9 -1.78 -1.32 -8.31
CA VAL A 9 -0.42 -0.76 -8.24
C VAL A 9 0.48 -1.72 -7.49
N ILE A 10 1.61 -2.07 -8.11
CA ILE A 10 2.60 -2.97 -7.54
C ILE A 10 3.91 -2.21 -7.34
N LEU A 11 4.43 -2.24 -6.13
CA LEU A 11 5.78 -1.75 -5.82
C LEU A 11 6.73 -2.94 -5.72
N SER A 12 7.66 -3.08 -6.68
CA SER A 12 8.68 -4.13 -6.65
C SER A 12 10.02 -3.58 -7.11
N ARG A 13 10.83 -3.06 -6.16
CA ARG A 13 12.17 -2.52 -6.44
C ARG A 13 13.03 -3.50 -7.26
N SER A 14 13.09 -4.76 -6.83
CA SER A 14 13.89 -5.81 -7.51
C SER A 14 13.34 -6.25 -8.88
N GLY A 15 12.08 -5.93 -9.19
CA GLY A 15 11.39 -6.44 -10.38
C GLY A 15 11.07 -7.93 -10.32
N LYS A 16 11.23 -8.58 -9.15
CA LYS A 16 10.75 -9.96 -8.96
C LYS A 16 9.22 -9.93 -8.97
N ILE A 17 8.63 -10.45 -10.04
CA ILE A 17 7.18 -10.54 -10.25
C ILE A 17 6.85 -12.00 -10.59
N ASN A 18 5.81 -12.54 -9.95
CA ASN A 18 5.22 -13.82 -10.34
C ASN A 18 4.13 -13.55 -11.40
N TRP A 19 4.50 -13.65 -12.68
CA TRP A 19 3.59 -13.38 -13.79
C TRP A 19 2.45 -14.41 -13.90
N ASP A 20 2.56 -15.58 -13.27
CA ASP A 20 1.51 -16.60 -13.22
C ASP A 20 0.42 -16.28 -12.19
N ALA A 21 0.59 -15.23 -11.37
CA ALA A 21 -0.41 -14.85 -10.38
C ALA A 21 -1.75 -14.45 -11.04
N GLN A 22 -2.87 -14.85 -10.42
CA GLN A 22 -4.23 -14.54 -10.90
C GLN A 22 -4.44 -13.05 -11.17
N LEU A 23 -3.69 -12.18 -10.47
CA LEU A 23 -3.66 -10.74 -10.65
C LEU A 23 -3.51 -10.29 -12.11
N PHE A 24 -2.65 -10.97 -12.88
CA PHE A 24 -2.29 -10.64 -14.28
C PHE A 24 -3.15 -11.36 -15.32
N GLN A 25 -3.96 -12.32 -14.90
CA GLN A 25 -4.86 -13.07 -15.79
C GLN A 25 -6.18 -12.30 -16.05
N ASP A 26 -6.43 -11.27 -15.26
CA ASP A 26 -7.53 -10.33 -15.44
C ASP A 26 -7.12 -9.22 -16.42
N HIS A 27 -7.51 -9.37 -17.69
CA HIS A 27 -7.17 -8.45 -18.76
C HIS A 27 -7.98 -7.15 -18.78
N VAL A 28 -8.88 -6.94 -17.81
CA VAL A 28 -9.78 -5.78 -17.78
C VAL A 28 -9.19 -4.63 -16.96
N THR A 29 -8.47 -4.96 -15.89
CA THR A 29 -8.01 -3.96 -14.93
C THR A 29 -6.59 -3.48 -15.27
N PRO A 30 -6.34 -2.17 -15.42
CA PRO A 30 -4.98 -1.68 -15.63
C PRO A 30 -4.09 -1.94 -14.42
N ILE A 31 -2.85 -2.34 -14.67
CA ILE A 31 -1.84 -2.63 -13.65
C ILE A 31 -0.62 -1.73 -13.88
N TYR A 32 -0.20 -1.02 -12.85
CA TYR A 32 1.02 -0.23 -12.85
C TYR A 32 2.06 -0.89 -11.95
N ILE A 33 3.25 -1.17 -12.48
CA ILE A 33 4.36 -1.75 -11.72
C ILE A 33 5.49 -0.74 -11.65
N TYR A 34 5.78 -0.23 -10.45
CA TYR A 34 6.94 0.61 -10.21
C TYR A 34 8.11 -0.27 -9.79
N THR A 35 9.23 -0.14 -10.51
CA THR A 35 10.43 -0.98 -10.30
C THR A 35 11.73 -0.22 -10.50
N GLU A 36 12.76 -0.63 -9.76
CA GLU A 36 14.14 -0.16 -9.97
C GLU A 36 14.90 -1.06 -10.97
N ASN A 37 14.28 -2.16 -11.38
CA ASN A 37 14.82 -3.05 -12.40
C ASN A 37 14.53 -2.53 -13.81
N GLN A 38 15.52 -1.85 -14.39
CA GLN A 38 15.46 -1.29 -15.76
C GLN A 38 15.33 -2.35 -16.87
N ALA A 39 15.52 -3.63 -16.56
CA ALA A 39 15.34 -4.72 -17.51
C ALA A 39 13.95 -5.38 -17.43
N LEU A 40 13.11 -5.02 -16.44
CA LEU A 40 11.78 -5.60 -16.31
C LEU A 40 10.90 -5.15 -17.48
N THR A 41 10.33 -6.13 -18.18
CA THR A 41 9.35 -5.94 -19.25
C THR A 41 8.14 -6.82 -18.98
N SER A 42 7.00 -6.49 -19.60
CA SER A 42 5.77 -7.27 -19.52
C SER A 42 5.31 -7.62 -20.92
N SER A 43 4.71 -8.80 -21.07
CA SER A 43 4.02 -9.23 -22.29
C SER A 43 2.52 -8.93 -22.26
N PHE A 44 2.01 -8.32 -21.18
CA PHE A 44 0.59 -8.04 -20.98
C PHE A 44 0.28 -6.59 -21.37
N ASP A 45 -0.65 -6.40 -22.30
CA ASP A 45 -1.02 -5.07 -22.81
C ASP A 45 -1.66 -4.14 -21.75
N HIS A 46 -2.22 -4.72 -20.68
CA HIS A 46 -2.84 -3.99 -19.57
C HIS A 46 -1.85 -3.70 -18.42
N VAL A 47 -0.58 -4.08 -18.56
CA VAL A 47 0.48 -3.84 -17.58
C VAL A 47 1.42 -2.74 -18.07
N GLU A 48 1.46 -1.62 -17.37
CA GLU A 48 2.45 -0.57 -17.57
C GLU A 48 3.57 -0.73 -16.53
N ILE A 49 4.83 -0.81 -16.98
CA ILE A 49 5.99 -0.84 -16.10
C ILE A 49 6.64 0.54 -16.08
N ILE A 50 6.70 1.13 -14.88
CA ILE A 50 7.35 2.40 -14.60
C ILE A 50 8.71 2.09 -13.99
N GLN A 51 9.76 2.28 -14.79
CA GLN A 51 11.14 2.06 -14.38
C GLN A 51 11.73 3.36 -13.83
N GLN A 52 12.16 3.36 -12.57
CA GLN A 52 12.70 4.54 -11.88
C GLN A 52 13.88 4.14 -11.02
N THR A 53 14.83 5.04 -10.79
CA THR A 53 15.86 4.85 -9.77
C THR A 53 15.38 5.44 -8.45
N ASP A 54 15.60 4.72 -7.34
CA ASP A 54 15.26 5.16 -5.98
C ASP A 54 13.77 5.52 -5.81
N ILE A 55 12.90 4.50 -5.82
CA ILE A 55 11.45 4.70 -5.76
C ILE A 55 11.04 5.28 -4.41
N GLN A 56 10.42 6.46 -4.45
CA GLN A 56 9.80 7.15 -3.31
C GLN A 56 8.27 7.11 -3.44
N ILE A 57 7.57 6.91 -2.32
CA ILE A 57 6.09 6.80 -2.30
C ILE A 57 5.40 8.09 -2.78
N GLU A 58 6.00 9.25 -2.51
CA GLU A 58 5.52 10.56 -2.94
C GLU A 58 5.43 10.66 -4.46
N ASP A 59 6.43 10.13 -5.17
CA ASP A 59 6.51 10.22 -6.62
C ASP A 59 5.55 9.24 -7.30
N VAL A 60 5.37 8.05 -6.71
CA VAL A 60 4.31 7.11 -7.10
C VAL A 60 2.93 7.77 -6.98
N LEU A 61 2.62 8.40 -5.85
CA LEU A 61 1.32 9.06 -5.67
C LEU A 61 1.10 10.24 -6.63
N LYS A 62 2.15 11.02 -6.93
CA LYS A 62 2.07 12.11 -7.92
C LYS A 62 1.77 11.58 -9.31
N ASP A 63 2.45 10.52 -9.73
CA ASP A 63 2.22 9.88 -11.03
C ASP A 63 0.79 9.31 -11.12
N LEU A 64 0.33 8.61 -10.08
CA LEU A 64 -1.06 8.12 -10.02
C LEU A 64 -2.08 9.26 -10.09
N TYR A 65 -1.83 10.38 -9.41
CA TYR A 65 -2.69 11.55 -9.49
C TYR A 65 -2.74 12.14 -10.91
N GLN A 66 -1.59 12.23 -11.60
CA GLN A 66 -1.52 12.68 -13.00
C GLN A 66 -2.28 11.74 -13.95
N LYS A 67 -2.33 10.44 -13.65
CA LYS A 67 -3.13 9.44 -14.35
C LYS A 67 -4.63 9.46 -13.99
N GLY A 68 -5.05 10.36 -13.10
CA GLY A 68 -6.45 10.57 -12.72
C GLY A 68 -6.92 9.82 -11.47
N TYR A 69 -6.02 9.17 -10.73
CA TYR A 69 -6.36 8.44 -9.50
C TYR A 69 -6.28 9.37 -8.28
N GLY A 70 -7.43 9.87 -7.84
CA GLY A 70 -7.54 10.75 -6.66
C GLY A 70 -7.62 10.02 -5.31
N HIS A 71 -7.85 8.70 -5.32
CA HIS A 71 -7.96 7.87 -4.12
C HIS A 71 -7.14 6.60 -4.30
N VAL A 72 -6.32 6.27 -3.31
CA VAL A 72 -5.49 5.07 -3.30
C VAL A 72 -5.75 4.31 -2.00
N LEU A 73 -6.10 3.04 -2.12
CA LEU A 73 -6.15 2.10 -1.01
C LEU A 73 -4.81 1.36 -0.95
N VAL A 74 -4.12 1.46 0.18
CA VAL A 74 -2.82 0.83 0.39
C VAL A 74 -2.99 -0.41 1.26
N GLU A 75 -2.81 -1.58 0.65
CA GLU A 75 -2.76 -2.87 1.34
C GLU A 75 -1.39 -3.48 1.09
N ALA A 76 -0.50 -3.36 2.08
CA ALA A 76 0.88 -3.77 1.88
C ALA A 76 1.51 -4.38 3.13
N GLY A 77 2.64 -5.04 2.89
CA GLY A 77 3.48 -5.56 3.95
C GLY A 77 4.08 -4.45 4.84
N PRO A 78 4.74 -4.84 5.93
CA PRO A 78 5.14 -3.92 6.99
C PRO A 78 6.08 -2.80 6.54
N ASN A 79 6.92 -3.04 5.52
CA ASN A 79 7.82 -2.02 4.99
C ASN A 79 7.07 -0.83 4.37
N VAL A 80 6.21 -1.09 3.38
CA VAL A 80 5.43 -0.05 2.69
C VAL A 80 4.46 0.62 3.68
N THR A 81 3.75 -0.18 4.48
CA THR A 81 2.86 0.34 5.53
C THR A 81 3.58 1.28 6.49
N SER A 82 4.81 0.95 6.90
CA SER A 82 5.60 1.83 7.78
C SER A 82 6.02 3.13 7.11
N GLN A 83 6.39 3.10 5.83
CA GLN A 83 6.71 4.33 5.09
C GLN A 83 5.48 5.25 5.01
N PHE A 84 4.30 4.71 4.70
CA PHE A 84 3.06 5.49 4.68
C PHE A 84 2.72 6.06 6.06
N LEU A 85 2.76 5.25 7.12
CA LEU A 85 2.43 5.69 8.47
C LEU A 85 3.41 6.75 9.00
N ALA A 86 4.70 6.66 8.66
CA ALA A 86 5.71 7.67 9.00
C ALA A 86 5.55 8.97 8.18
N SER A 87 4.95 8.90 7.00
CA SER A 87 4.74 10.05 6.11
C SER A 87 3.57 10.95 6.55
N ARG A 88 3.35 12.04 5.78
CA ARG A 88 2.15 12.90 5.88
C ARG A 88 1.05 12.57 4.86
N LEU A 89 1.20 11.47 4.13
CA LEU A 89 0.38 11.15 2.96
C LEU A 89 -0.89 10.37 3.29
N VAL A 90 -1.01 9.83 4.51
CA VAL A 90 -2.18 9.07 4.95
C VAL A 90 -3.29 10.02 5.38
N THR A 91 -4.45 9.95 4.73
CA THR A 91 -5.65 10.70 5.16
C THR A 91 -6.49 9.88 6.14
N HIS A 92 -6.69 8.60 5.82
CA HIS A 92 -7.44 7.64 6.61
C HIS A 92 -6.62 6.38 6.85
N PHE A 93 -6.71 5.85 8.06
CA PHE A 93 -6.09 4.59 8.42
C PHE A 93 -7.15 3.63 8.96
N ILE A 94 -7.32 2.48 8.29
CA ILE A 94 -8.28 1.45 8.68
C ILE A 94 -7.50 0.27 9.23
N LEU A 95 -7.73 -0.06 10.50
CA LEU A 95 -7.05 -1.14 11.20
C LEU A 95 -8.06 -2.24 11.55
N TYR A 96 -7.76 -3.47 11.15
CA TYR A 96 -8.50 -4.67 11.54
C TYR A 96 -7.71 -5.44 12.60
N LEU A 97 -8.33 -5.70 13.74
CA LEU A 97 -7.74 -6.43 14.87
C LEU A 97 -8.56 -7.69 15.12
N ALA A 98 -7.98 -8.84 14.78
CA ALA A 98 -8.53 -10.14 15.13
C ALA A 98 -8.20 -10.49 16.59
N PRO A 99 -9.05 -11.26 17.30
CA PRO A 99 -8.80 -11.71 18.67
C PRO A 99 -7.80 -12.89 18.69
N LYS A 100 -6.62 -12.69 18.08
CA LYS A 100 -5.57 -13.70 17.91
C LYS A 100 -4.23 -13.13 18.34
N ILE A 101 -3.43 -13.94 19.04
CA ILE A 101 -2.10 -13.57 19.52
C ILE A 101 -1.08 -14.50 18.85
N ILE A 102 -0.24 -13.96 17.97
CA ILE A 102 0.74 -14.72 17.19
C ILE A 102 2.14 -14.65 17.82
N GLY A 103 2.48 -13.56 18.53
CA GLY A 103 3.82 -13.34 19.08
C GLY A 103 4.90 -13.13 18.01
N GLY A 104 6.17 -13.02 18.44
CA GLY A 104 7.35 -12.92 17.55
C GLY A 104 8.12 -11.59 17.63
N GLN A 105 9.40 -11.64 17.24
CA GLN A 105 10.28 -10.46 17.10
C GLN A 105 10.68 -10.27 15.63
N GLY A 106 10.99 -9.04 15.20
CA GLY A 106 11.65 -8.76 13.93
C GLY A 106 10.75 -8.39 12.75
N VAL A 107 11.13 -8.86 11.55
CA VAL A 107 10.75 -8.34 10.20
C VAL A 107 9.26 -8.42 9.81
N ASN A 108 8.44 -9.12 10.60
CA ASN A 108 7.00 -9.26 10.34
C ASN A 108 6.13 -8.37 11.24
N GLN A 109 6.72 -7.50 12.06
CA GLN A 109 5.96 -6.52 12.84
C GLN A 109 5.23 -5.54 11.92
N PHE A 110 3.96 -5.25 12.23
CA PHE A 110 3.09 -4.40 11.40
C PHE A 110 3.69 -3.02 11.09
N TYR A 111 4.27 -2.36 12.10
CA TYR A 111 4.91 -1.05 11.98
C TYR A 111 6.36 -1.14 12.45
N GLN A 112 7.27 -0.63 11.64
CA GLN A 112 8.72 -0.74 11.80
C GLN A 112 9.36 0.61 11.53
N THR A 113 10.06 1.15 12.52
CA THR A 113 10.93 2.32 12.34
C THR A 113 12.33 1.99 12.82
N PRO A 114 13.38 2.51 12.14
CA PRO A 114 14.76 2.28 12.58
C PRO A 114 15.06 2.94 13.92
N LEU A 115 14.33 4.02 14.26
CA LEU A 115 14.47 4.77 15.50
C LEU A 115 13.10 4.99 16.15
N VAL A 116 13.12 5.14 17.48
CA VAL A 116 11.94 5.57 18.23
C VAL A 116 11.71 7.05 17.94
N THR A 117 10.54 7.36 17.37
CA THR A 117 10.16 8.75 17.11
C THR A 117 9.70 9.42 18.41
N PRO A 118 10.19 10.63 18.74
CA PRO A 118 9.72 11.37 19.91
C PRO A 118 8.20 11.58 19.88
N LEU A 119 7.55 11.52 21.05
CA LEU A 119 6.09 11.62 21.18
C LEU A 119 5.49 12.87 20.50
N ASN A 120 6.19 14.01 20.58
CA ASN A 120 5.78 15.28 19.95
C ASN A 120 5.94 15.33 18.42
N GLN A 121 6.58 14.31 17.83
CA GLN A 121 6.77 14.15 16.39
C GLN A 121 5.93 13.00 15.83
N LEU A 122 5.19 12.28 16.67
CA LEU A 122 4.35 11.17 16.22
C LEU A 122 3.19 11.67 15.35
N PRO A 123 2.89 10.96 14.25
CA PRO A 123 1.63 11.14 13.53
C PRO A 123 0.44 11.01 14.48
N GLN A 124 -0.49 11.96 14.42
CA GLN A 124 -1.69 11.94 15.23
C GLN A 124 -2.88 11.49 14.39
N PHE A 125 -3.66 10.59 14.96
CA PHE A 125 -4.88 10.08 14.37
C PHE A 125 -6.03 10.22 15.38
N GLU A 126 -7.22 10.50 14.87
CA GLU A 126 -8.48 10.45 15.62
C GLU A 126 -9.25 9.21 15.21
N ILE A 127 -9.79 8.48 16.17
CA ILE A 127 -10.76 7.41 15.89
C ILE A 127 -12.06 8.08 15.48
N VAL A 128 -12.46 7.87 14.23
CA VAL A 128 -13.71 8.42 13.68
C VAL A 128 -14.83 7.40 13.67
N GLN A 129 -14.51 6.10 13.65
CA GLN A 129 -15.50 5.03 13.72
C GLN A 129 -14.88 3.74 14.26
N THR A 130 -15.68 2.98 15.00
CA THR A 130 -15.35 1.65 15.52
C THR A 130 -16.50 0.71 15.21
N ASP A 131 -16.21 -0.42 14.56
CA ASP A 131 -17.18 -1.47 14.26
C ASP A 131 -16.65 -2.82 14.73
N ILE A 132 -17.54 -3.73 15.13
CA ILE A 132 -17.21 -5.16 15.24
C ILE A 132 -17.74 -5.85 13.99
N ILE A 133 -16.88 -6.58 13.30
CA ILE A 133 -17.23 -7.40 12.14
C ILE A 133 -16.91 -8.84 12.52
N ASP A 134 -17.96 -9.65 12.68
CA ASP A 134 -17.88 -10.98 13.27
C ASP A 134 -17.18 -10.96 14.64
N THR A 135 -15.93 -11.44 14.71
CA THR A 135 -15.11 -11.46 15.92
C THR A 135 -14.05 -10.37 15.97
N ASP A 136 -13.91 -9.61 14.87
CA ASP A 136 -12.78 -8.71 14.65
C ASP A 136 -13.20 -7.25 14.89
N LEU A 137 -12.29 -6.46 15.44
CA LEU A 137 -12.48 -5.02 15.63
C LEU A 137 -11.96 -4.27 14.41
N LYS A 138 -12.81 -3.44 13.81
CA LYS A 138 -12.44 -2.49 12.76
C LYS A 138 -12.39 -1.09 13.36
N LEU A 139 -11.22 -0.45 13.27
CA LEU A 139 -11.02 0.95 13.63
C LEU A 139 -10.80 1.76 12.35
N ARG A 140 -11.64 2.76 12.11
CA ARG A 140 -11.38 3.79 11.10
C ARG A 140 -10.86 5.02 11.82
N MET A 141 -9.69 5.47 11.41
CA MET A 141 -9.02 6.64 11.94
C MET A 141 -8.77 7.67 10.84
N GLN A 142 -8.81 8.95 11.21
CA GLN A 142 -8.47 10.07 10.33
C GLN A 142 -7.23 10.78 10.88
N ARG A 143 -6.30 11.15 10.00
CA ARG A 143 -5.09 11.88 10.40
C ARG A 143 -5.44 13.33 10.74
N LYS A 144 -4.88 13.86 11.84
CA LYS A 144 -4.97 15.28 12.20
C LYS A 144 -4.02 16.14 11.37
#